data_AF-A0A6G1LCZ2-F1
#
_entry.id   AF-A0A6G1LCZ2-F1
#
_cell.length_a   1.000
_cell.length_b   1.000
_cell.length_c   1.000
_cell.angle_alpha   90.00
_cell.angle_beta   90.00
_cell.angle_gamma   90.00
#
_symmetry.space_group_name_H-M   'P 1'
#
loop_
_entity.id
_entity.type
_entity.pdbx_description
1 polymer ?
#
loop_
_entity_poly.entity_id
_entity_poly.type
_entity_poly.pdbx_seq_one_letter_code
_entity_poly.pdbx_strand_id
1 'polypeptide(L)'
;MFLVIPLLLTTTLTSALPVRPRDPGTTLLTSDLRALDRSIVTAKNTIAAYQGGATAYDSIRAANAELIRRNRIAYQDAMTLSPQTVEDSNQIIAIVANPILPHINDYVATIISKQPVISAAGFDHETADTLNAISSDHDTLSLAVGAKLSPVTLLSAAQPVLAIDGEWRRAVLAFGGVPLAPLVFPPAR
;
A
#
# COMPACT_ATOMS: atom_id res chain seq x y z
N MET A 1 59.51 -11.67 -50.29
CA MET A 1 59.23 -12.37 -49.02
C MET A 1 58.18 -11.54 -48.30
N PHE A 2 56.90 -11.89 -48.42
CA PHE A 2 55.79 -11.12 -47.84
C PHE A 2 55.26 -11.86 -46.61
N LEU A 3 55.29 -11.16 -45.47
CA LEU A 3 54.81 -11.62 -44.17
C LEU A 3 53.29 -11.39 -44.10
N VAL A 4 52.49 -12.44 -43.98
CA VAL A 4 51.04 -12.36 -43.79
C VAL A 4 50.72 -12.49 -42.30
N ILE A 5 50.17 -11.44 -41.71
CA ILE A 5 49.71 -11.40 -40.31
C ILE A 5 48.23 -11.84 -40.29
N PRO A 6 47.84 -12.88 -39.53
CA PRO A 6 46.43 -13.22 -39.38
C PRO A 6 45.78 -12.34 -38.30
N LEU A 7 44.78 -11.56 -38.71
CA LEU A 7 43.92 -10.77 -37.84
C LEU A 7 42.87 -11.69 -37.18
N LEU A 8 43.04 -12.00 -35.89
CA LEU A 8 42.01 -12.68 -35.10
C LEU A 8 40.90 -11.68 -34.74
N LEU A 9 39.72 -11.83 -35.36
CA LEU A 9 38.49 -11.19 -34.88
C LEU A 9 37.93 -11.98 -33.70
N THR A 10 38.08 -11.44 -32.49
CA THR A 10 37.38 -11.92 -31.29
C THR A 10 35.97 -11.32 -31.28
N THR A 11 34.99 -12.07 -31.80
CA THR A 11 33.57 -11.72 -31.63
C THR A 11 33.15 -12.02 -30.19
N THR A 12 33.01 -10.99 -29.36
CA THR A 12 32.38 -11.11 -28.05
C THR A 12 30.87 -11.34 -28.25
N LEU A 13 30.42 -12.60 -28.12
CA LEU A 13 29.00 -12.88 -27.95
C LEU A 13 28.57 -12.35 -26.58
N THR A 14 28.09 -11.11 -26.55
CA THR A 14 27.26 -10.63 -25.44
C THR A 14 25.97 -11.45 -25.49
N SER A 15 25.78 -12.35 -24.51
CA SER A 15 24.49 -12.96 -24.26
C SER A 15 23.57 -11.87 -23.72
N ALA A 16 22.81 -11.22 -24.61
CA ALA A 16 21.70 -10.38 -24.20
C ALA A 16 20.74 -11.27 -23.42
N LEU A 17 20.61 -11.03 -22.11
CA LEU A 17 19.59 -11.66 -21.31
C LEU A 17 18.24 -11.40 -21.99
N PRO A 18 17.39 -12.42 -22.20
CA PRO A 18 16.08 -12.20 -22.80
C PRO A 18 15.33 -11.18 -21.92
N VAL A 19 14.95 -10.06 -22.53
CA VAL A 19 14.08 -9.06 -21.89
C VAL A 19 12.75 -9.75 -21.65
N ARG A 20 12.53 -10.23 -20.42
CA ARG A 20 11.25 -10.82 -20.04
C ARG A 20 10.21 -9.69 -20.02
N PRO A 21 9.12 -9.78 -20.81
CA PRO A 21 8.09 -8.76 -20.79
C PRO A 21 7.51 -8.67 -19.37
N ARG A 22 7.38 -7.44 -18.85
CA ARG A 22 6.72 -7.20 -17.56
C ARG A 22 5.28 -7.68 -17.61
N ASP A 23 4.81 -8.28 -16.52
CA ASP A 23 3.40 -8.61 -16.37
C ASP A 23 2.59 -7.30 -16.40
N PRO A 24 1.63 -7.13 -17.32
CA PRO A 24 0.73 -5.98 -17.34
C PRO A 24 0.04 -5.77 -15.98
N GLY A 25 -0.20 -6.86 -15.25
CA GLY A 25 -0.75 -6.83 -13.90
C GLY A 25 0.11 -6.07 -12.90
N THR A 26 1.44 -6.27 -12.89
CA THR A 26 2.35 -5.54 -11.99
C THR A 26 2.28 -4.03 -12.24
N THR A 27 2.22 -3.64 -13.51
CA THR A 27 2.14 -2.21 -13.89
C THR A 27 0.83 -1.60 -13.41
N LEU A 28 -0.28 -2.34 -13.53
CA LEU A 28 -1.59 -1.93 -13.03
C LEU A 28 -1.56 -1.76 -11.50
N LEU A 29 -1.20 -2.81 -10.75
CA LEU A 29 -1.16 -2.75 -9.29
C LEU A 29 -0.25 -1.63 -8.77
N THR A 30 0.94 -1.45 -9.34
CA THR A 30 1.85 -0.37 -8.91
C THR A 30 1.28 1.02 -9.20
N SER A 31 0.47 1.18 -10.26
CA SER A 31 -0.29 2.40 -10.52
C SER A 31 -1.38 2.62 -9.47
N ASP A 32 -2.11 1.57 -9.10
CA ASP A 32 -3.18 1.64 -8.10
C ASP A 32 -2.64 1.95 -6.70
N LEU A 33 -1.53 1.33 -6.30
CA LEU A 33 -0.84 1.63 -5.05
C LEU A 33 -0.40 3.11 -4.98
N ARG A 34 0.06 3.68 -6.10
CA ARG A 34 0.38 5.12 -6.16
C ARG A 34 -0.86 6.00 -6.12
N ALA A 35 -1.99 5.54 -6.65
CA ALA A 35 -3.26 6.25 -6.54
C ALA A 35 -3.82 6.21 -5.11
N LEU A 36 -3.69 5.06 -4.44
CA LEU A 36 -3.98 4.89 -3.02
C LEU A 36 -3.12 5.82 -2.17
N ASP A 37 -1.81 5.86 -2.40
CA ASP A 37 -0.88 6.78 -1.73
C ASP A 37 -1.33 8.25 -1.81
N ARG A 38 -1.67 8.72 -3.01
CA ARG A 38 -2.18 10.09 -3.21
C ARG A 38 -3.49 10.33 -2.44
N SER A 39 -4.36 9.33 -2.33
CA SER A 39 -5.60 9.44 -1.57
C SER A 39 -5.34 9.52 -0.06
N ILE A 40 -4.33 8.80 0.47
CA ILE A 40 -3.89 8.91 1.87
C ILE A 40 -3.44 10.34 2.17
N VAL A 41 -2.58 10.90 1.31
CA VAL A 41 -2.10 12.29 1.45
C VAL A 41 -3.25 13.30 1.39
N THR A 42 -4.19 13.09 0.46
CA THR A 42 -5.38 13.95 0.33
C THR A 42 -6.23 13.90 1.59
N ALA A 43 -6.51 12.70 2.11
CA ALA A 43 -7.31 12.53 3.32
C ALA A 43 -6.61 13.14 4.54
N LYS A 44 -5.28 12.97 4.68
CA LYS A 44 -4.48 13.65 5.70
C LYS A 44 -4.68 15.16 5.65
N ASN A 45 -4.53 15.77 4.48
CA ASN A 45 -4.63 17.22 4.33
C ASN A 45 -6.04 17.73 4.65
N THR A 46 -7.07 16.98 4.25
CA THR A 46 -8.48 17.28 4.60
C THR A 46 -8.70 17.24 6.12
N ILE A 47 -8.20 16.21 6.79
CA ILE A 47 -8.28 16.08 8.25
C ILE A 47 -7.51 17.21 8.94
N ALA A 48 -6.31 17.55 8.47
CA ALA A 48 -5.52 18.64 9.00
C ALA A 48 -6.26 19.99 8.94
N ALA A 49 -7.02 20.22 7.86
CA ALA A 49 -7.83 21.42 7.66
C ALA A 49 -9.12 21.47 8.49
N TYR A 50 -9.58 20.35 9.06
CA TYR A 50 -10.81 20.29 9.83
C TYR A 50 -10.72 21.11 11.13
N GLN A 51 -11.69 22.00 11.34
CA GLN A 51 -11.77 22.90 12.50
C GLN A 51 -12.91 22.57 13.47
N GLY A 52 -13.70 21.52 13.18
CA GLY A 52 -14.88 21.16 13.97
C GLY A 52 -16.20 21.36 13.20
N GLY A 53 -17.28 20.81 13.74
CA GLY A 53 -18.64 20.94 13.21
C GLY A 53 -19.05 19.87 12.20
N ALA A 54 -20.33 19.50 12.22
CA ALA A 54 -20.87 18.41 11.42
C ALA A 54 -20.69 18.59 9.91
N THR A 55 -20.96 19.78 9.39
CA THR A 55 -20.84 20.07 7.95
C THR A 55 -19.41 19.98 7.45
N ALA A 56 -18.43 20.41 8.25
CA ALA A 56 -17.02 20.31 7.85
C ALA A 56 -16.50 18.86 7.92
N TYR A 57 -17.12 18.01 8.75
CA TYR A 57 -16.75 16.60 8.87
C TYR A 57 -17.12 15.80 7.60
N ASP A 58 -18.09 16.26 6.79
CA ASP A 58 -18.43 15.62 5.50
C ASP A 58 -17.24 15.53 4.55
N SER A 59 -16.30 16.49 4.62
CA SER A 59 -15.08 16.43 3.82
C SER A 59 -14.17 15.27 4.25
N ILE A 60 -14.09 14.99 5.56
CA ILE A 60 -13.35 13.82 6.09
C ILE A 60 -14.02 12.53 5.61
N ARG A 61 -15.36 12.43 5.70
CA ARG A 61 -16.12 11.27 5.19
C ARG A 61 -15.80 11.01 3.72
N ALA A 62 -15.88 12.04 2.88
CA ALA A 62 -15.63 11.92 1.44
C ALA A 62 -14.18 11.49 1.15
N ALA A 63 -13.21 12.05 1.86
CA ALA A 63 -11.80 11.69 1.67
C ALA A 63 -11.51 10.24 2.09
N ASN A 64 -12.09 9.79 3.21
CA ASN A 64 -11.93 8.41 3.67
C ASN A 64 -12.69 7.41 2.80
N ALA A 65 -13.85 7.79 2.26
CA ALA A 65 -14.57 6.97 1.28
C ALA A 65 -13.75 6.79 -0.01
N GLU A 66 -13.03 7.82 -0.47
CA GLU A 66 -12.11 7.70 -1.60
C GLU A 66 -10.93 6.79 -1.28
N LEU A 67 -10.35 6.88 -0.09
CA LEU A 67 -9.29 5.98 0.37
C LEU A 67 -9.76 4.51 0.34
N ILE A 68 -10.92 4.23 0.92
CA ILE A 68 -11.58 2.91 0.91
C ILE A 68 -11.77 2.42 -0.53
N ARG A 69 -12.30 3.28 -1.41
CA ARG A 69 -12.53 2.94 -2.82
C ARG A 69 -11.23 2.59 -3.54
N ARG A 70 -10.14 3.33 -3.30
CA ARG A 70 -8.83 3.05 -3.89
C ARG A 70 -8.24 1.72 -3.42
N ASN A 71 -8.38 1.39 -2.13
CA ASN A 71 -8.00 0.07 -1.62
C ASN A 71 -8.76 -1.04 -2.34
N ARG A 72 -10.08 -0.89 -2.50
CA ARG A 72 -10.92 -1.91 -3.15
C ARG A 72 -10.60 -2.10 -4.63
N ILE A 73 -10.24 -1.02 -5.35
CA ILE A 73 -9.77 -1.12 -6.74
C ILE A 73 -8.44 -1.88 -6.79
N ALA A 74 -7.46 -1.47 -5.99
CA ALA A 74 -6.18 -2.18 -5.93
C ALA A 74 -6.36 -3.66 -5.56
N TYR A 75 -7.33 -3.99 -4.70
CA TYR A 75 -7.67 -5.37 -4.35
C TYR A 75 -8.21 -6.13 -5.57
N GLN A 76 -9.18 -5.55 -6.29
CA GLN A 76 -9.75 -6.17 -7.50
C GLN A 76 -8.67 -6.47 -8.53
N ASP A 77 -7.76 -5.52 -8.76
CA ASP A 77 -6.67 -5.70 -9.71
C ASP A 77 -5.62 -6.70 -9.19
N ALA A 78 -5.31 -6.70 -7.89
CA ALA A 78 -4.43 -7.69 -7.25
C ALA A 78 -4.93 -9.14 -7.43
N MET A 79 -6.25 -9.36 -7.41
CA MET A 79 -6.84 -10.69 -7.62
C MET A 79 -6.54 -11.25 -9.01
N THR A 80 -6.37 -10.38 -10.02
CA THR A 80 -6.10 -10.76 -11.40
C THR A 80 -4.62 -11.01 -11.70
N LEU A 81 -3.73 -10.70 -10.75
CA LEU A 81 -2.30 -10.87 -10.94
C LEU A 81 -1.90 -12.32 -11.15
N SER A 82 -0.91 -12.53 -12.02
CA SER A 82 -0.15 -13.77 -12.06
C SER A 82 0.84 -13.83 -10.89
N PRO A 83 1.38 -15.00 -10.53
CA PRO A 83 2.52 -15.08 -9.63
C PRO A 83 3.66 -14.18 -10.09
N GLN A 84 4.17 -13.35 -9.17
CA GLN A 84 5.14 -12.30 -9.44
C GLN A 84 6.57 -12.83 -9.37
N THR A 85 7.46 -12.22 -10.14
CA THR A 85 8.90 -12.48 -10.00
C THR A 85 9.43 -11.87 -8.70
N VAL A 86 10.66 -12.24 -8.31
CA VAL A 86 11.34 -11.59 -7.16
C VAL A 86 11.51 -10.08 -7.41
N GLU A 87 11.85 -9.69 -8.64
CA GLU A 87 12.03 -8.28 -9.01
C GLU A 87 10.72 -7.50 -8.87
N ASP A 88 9.64 -7.99 -9.47
CA ASP A 88 8.32 -7.35 -9.40
C ASP A 88 7.79 -7.28 -7.97
N SER A 89 8.00 -8.36 -7.21
CA SER A 89 7.63 -8.40 -5.79
C SER A 89 8.36 -7.33 -4.99
N ASN A 90 9.67 -7.16 -5.21
CA ASN A 90 10.45 -6.12 -4.55
C ASN A 90 10.01 -4.70 -4.94
N GLN A 91 9.55 -4.49 -6.18
CA GLN A 91 8.99 -3.20 -6.59
C GLN A 91 7.69 -2.88 -5.85
N ILE A 92 6.80 -3.86 -5.71
CA ILE A 92 5.55 -3.71 -4.94
C ILE A 92 5.87 -3.40 -3.48
N ILE A 93 6.75 -4.20 -2.86
CA ILE A 93 7.18 -4.02 -1.46
C ILE A 93 7.79 -2.63 -1.25
N ALA A 94 8.62 -2.17 -2.19
CA ALA A 94 9.25 -0.85 -2.10
C ALA A 94 8.19 0.26 -2.03
N ILE A 95 7.13 0.22 -2.84
CA ILE A 95 6.05 1.23 -2.83
C ILE A 95 5.27 1.19 -1.50
N VAL A 96 4.98 -0.01 -0.98
CA VAL A 96 4.28 -0.15 0.30
C VAL A 96 5.12 0.37 1.45
N ALA A 97 6.43 0.06 1.48
CA ALA A 97 7.35 0.56 2.48
C ALA A 97 7.62 2.07 2.34
N ASN A 98 7.65 2.59 1.11
CA ASN A 98 7.86 3.99 0.79
C ASN A 98 7.32 4.31 -0.62
N PRO A 99 6.25 5.12 -0.77
CA PRO A 99 5.80 6.14 0.20
C PRO A 99 4.64 5.77 1.14
N ILE A 100 3.97 4.63 0.95
CA ILE A 100 2.66 4.38 1.59
C ILE A 100 2.76 4.37 3.12
N LEU A 101 3.64 3.55 3.70
CA LEU A 101 3.78 3.46 5.17
C LEU A 101 4.05 4.82 5.82
N PRO A 102 5.04 5.63 5.38
CA PRO A 102 5.23 6.98 5.91
C PRO A 102 3.98 7.87 5.83
N HIS A 103 3.24 7.84 4.73
CA HIS A 103 2.03 8.65 4.60
C HIS A 103 0.86 8.14 5.48
N ILE A 104 0.78 6.84 5.74
CA ILE A 104 -0.16 6.28 6.73
C ILE A 104 0.21 6.73 8.13
N ASN A 105 1.49 6.70 8.51
CA ASN A 105 1.96 7.21 9.80
C ASN A 105 1.53 8.68 10.00
N ASP A 106 1.76 9.52 8.98
CA ASP A 106 1.37 10.92 8.97
C ASP A 106 -0.15 11.11 9.07
N TYR A 107 -0.91 10.33 8.30
CA TYR A 107 -2.38 10.35 8.33
C TYR A 107 -2.89 10.02 9.74
N VAL A 108 -2.38 8.93 10.34
CA VAL A 108 -2.81 8.46 11.66
C VAL A 108 -2.43 9.46 12.73
N ALA A 109 -1.22 10.00 12.71
CA ALA A 109 -0.81 11.07 13.63
C ALA A 109 -1.73 12.29 13.51
N THR A 110 -2.08 12.67 12.28
CA THR A 110 -2.95 13.82 12.00
C THR A 110 -4.36 13.60 12.52
N ILE A 111 -5.00 12.46 12.24
CA ILE A 111 -6.37 12.20 12.70
C ILE A 111 -6.46 12.09 14.23
N ILE A 112 -5.47 11.46 14.87
CA ILE A 112 -5.38 11.41 16.33
C ILE A 112 -5.23 12.81 16.91
N SER A 113 -4.40 13.68 16.30
CA SER A 113 -4.26 15.07 16.76
C SER A 113 -5.57 15.88 16.68
N LYS A 114 -6.47 15.48 15.77
CA LYS A 114 -7.80 16.09 15.60
C LYS A 114 -8.88 15.44 16.48
N GLN A 115 -8.53 14.44 17.27
CA GLN A 115 -9.48 13.75 18.14
C GLN A 115 -10.32 14.75 18.97
N PRO A 116 -9.76 15.73 19.71
CA PRO A 116 -10.59 16.59 20.57
C PRO A 116 -11.70 17.33 19.83
N VAL A 117 -11.42 17.81 18.60
CA VAL A 117 -12.41 18.55 17.79
C VAL A 117 -13.39 17.62 17.05
N ILE A 118 -12.99 16.37 16.80
CA ILE A 118 -13.88 15.33 16.25
C ILE A 118 -14.82 14.83 17.35
N SER A 119 -14.31 14.57 18.56
CA SER A 119 -15.11 14.16 19.72
C SER A 119 -16.09 15.23 20.14
N ALA A 120 -15.67 16.51 20.16
CA ALA A 120 -16.56 17.63 20.44
C ALA A 120 -17.72 17.74 19.41
N ALA A 121 -17.52 17.23 18.20
CA ALA A 121 -18.55 17.17 17.16
C ALA A 121 -19.37 15.86 17.20
N GLY A 122 -19.07 14.92 18.11
CA GLY A 122 -19.81 13.68 18.31
C GLY A 122 -19.50 12.55 17.33
N PHE A 123 -18.34 12.58 16.64
CA PHE A 123 -18.01 11.61 15.59
C PHE A 123 -16.97 10.55 15.99
N ASP A 124 -16.75 10.30 17.28
CA ASP A 124 -15.77 9.30 17.72
C ASP A 124 -16.06 7.91 17.15
N HIS A 125 -17.28 7.41 17.35
CA HIS A 125 -17.69 6.08 16.89
C HIS A 125 -17.63 5.96 15.37
N GLU A 126 -18.12 6.96 14.65
CA GLU A 126 -18.08 6.97 13.19
C GLU A 126 -16.64 7.00 12.65
N THR A 127 -15.76 7.76 13.30
CA THR A 127 -14.34 7.80 12.94
C THR A 127 -13.69 6.44 13.18
N ALA A 128 -13.95 5.82 14.33
CA ALA A 128 -13.44 4.49 14.65
C ALA A 128 -13.94 3.42 13.66
N ASP A 129 -15.23 3.42 13.32
CA ASP A 129 -15.81 2.49 12.34
C ASP A 129 -15.18 2.67 10.95
N THR A 130 -14.98 3.91 10.53
CA THR A 130 -14.34 4.24 9.25
C THR A 130 -12.89 3.74 9.21
N LEU A 131 -12.13 3.95 10.29
CA LEU A 131 -10.75 3.47 10.41
C LEU A 131 -10.69 1.94 10.42
N ASN A 132 -11.64 1.26 11.06
CA ASN A 132 -11.77 -0.20 11.01
C ASN A 132 -12.09 -0.69 9.59
N ALA A 133 -12.96 0.01 8.85
CA ALA A 133 -13.24 -0.33 7.45
C ALA A 133 -11.99 -0.18 6.57
N ILE A 134 -11.22 0.89 6.74
CA ILE A 134 -9.94 1.09 6.05
C ILE A 134 -8.95 -0.03 6.40
N SER A 135 -8.84 -0.38 7.69
CA SER A 135 -7.97 -1.47 8.16
C SER A 135 -8.37 -2.80 7.52
N SER A 136 -9.65 -3.13 7.48
CA SER A 136 -10.15 -4.36 6.85
C SER A 136 -9.84 -4.40 5.36
N ASP A 137 -10.02 -3.29 4.66
CA ASP A 137 -9.73 -3.21 3.22
C ASP A 137 -8.21 -3.30 2.95
N HIS A 138 -7.37 -2.76 3.84
CA HIS A 138 -5.92 -2.94 3.79
C HIS A 138 -5.50 -4.40 4.00
N ASP A 139 -6.05 -5.08 5.00
CA ASP A 139 -5.75 -6.48 5.30
C ASP A 139 -6.11 -7.37 4.10
N THR A 140 -7.31 -7.17 3.52
CA THR A 140 -7.76 -7.94 2.34
C THR A 140 -6.91 -7.69 1.10
N LEU A 141 -6.52 -6.43 0.85
CA LEU A 141 -5.56 -6.09 -0.21
C LEU A 141 -4.21 -6.77 0.03
N SER A 142 -3.66 -6.66 1.25
CA SER A 142 -2.37 -7.23 1.62
C SER A 142 -2.33 -8.73 1.42
N LEU A 143 -3.39 -9.45 1.83
CA LEU A 143 -3.52 -10.88 1.59
C LEU A 143 -3.57 -11.23 0.09
N ALA A 144 -4.38 -10.49 -0.69
CA ALA A 144 -4.49 -10.72 -2.13
C ALA A 144 -3.16 -10.51 -2.85
N VAL A 145 -2.43 -9.44 -2.51
CA VAL A 145 -1.10 -9.16 -3.07
C VAL A 145 -0.10 -10.21 -2.62
N GLY A 146 -0.03 -10.52 -1.32
CA GLY A 146 0.95 -11.46 -0.79
C GLY A 146 0.79 -12.88 -1.34
N ALA A 147 -0.42 -13.31 -1.68
CA ALA A 147 -0.66 -14.58 -2.37
C ALA A 147 -0.04 -14.65 -3.77
N LYS A 148 0.36 -13.51 -4.35
CA LYS A 148 0.95 -13.39 -5.68
C LYS A 148 2.44 -13.11 -5.62
N LEU A 149 2.96 -12.64 -4.50
CA LEU A 149 4.39 -12.34 -4.35
C LEU A 149 5.24 -13.62 -4.44
N SER A 150 6.50 -13.43 -4.82
CA SER A 150 7.50 -14.49 -4.74
C SER A 150 7.66 -14.96 -3.28
N PRO A 151 7.67 -16.28 -2.99
CA PRO A 151 7.76 -16.79 -1.62
C PRO A 151 8.96 -16.26 -0.84
N VAL A 152 10.10 -16.06 -1.51
CA VAL A 152 11.35 -15.58 -0.87
C VAL A 152 11.28 -14.11 -0.43
N THR A 153 10.29 -13.35 -0.92
CA THR A 153 10.12 -11.93 -0.56
C THR A 153 9.06 -11.69 0.52
N LEU A 154 8.31 -12.73 0.93
CA LEU A 154 7.17 -12.60 1.86
C LEU A 154 7.58 -12.01 3.22
N LEU A 155 8.75 -12.38 3.75
CA LEU A 155 9.23 -11.81 5.01
C LEU A 155 9.48 -10.31 4.93
N SER A 156 10.06 -9.85 3.81
CA SER A 156 10.27 -8.42 3.55
C SER A 156 8.96 -7.68 3.32
N ALA A 157 7.97 -8.32 2.68
CA ALA A 157 6.63 -7.76 2.49
C ALA A 157 5.85 -7.62 3.81
N ALA A 158 6.02 -8.57 4.74
CA ALA A 158 5.29 -8.58 6.00
C ALA A 158 5.64 -7.38 6.90
N GLN A 159 6.89 -6.89 6.86
CA GLN A 159 7.35 -5.79 7.73
C GLN A 159 6.53 -4.50 7.55
N PRO A 160 6.43 -3.90 6.35
CA PRO A 160 5.64 -2.68 6.18
C PRO A 160 4.14 -2.92 6.37
N VAL A 161 3.60 -4.09 6.01
CA VAL A 161 2.19 -4.43 6.22
C VAL A 161 1.83 -4.45 7.70
N LEU A 162 2.62 -5.16 8.52
CA LEU A 162 2.40 -5.22 9.98
C LEU A 162 2.52 -3.84 10.65
N ALA A 163 3.44 -2.99 10.16
CA ALA A 163 3.56 -1.62 10.64
C ALA A 163 2.31 -0.79 10.31
N ILE A 164 1.80 -0.88 9.08
CA ILE A 164 0.55 -0.23 8.66
C ILE A 164 -0.63 -0.70 9.52
N ASP A 165 -0.78 -2.00 9.74
CA ASP A 165 -1.85 -2.54 10.57
C ASP A 165 -1.77 -2.00 12.01
N GLY A 166 -0.56 -1.88 12.56
CA GLY A 166 -0.32 -1.27 13.86
C GLY A 166 -0.84 0.16 13.95
N GLU A 167 -0.60 0.96 12.91
CA GLU A 167 -1.05 2.35 12.82
C GLU A 167 -2.58 2.46 12.74
N TRP A 168 -3.23 1.62 11.94
CA TRP A 168 -4.70 1.59 11.88
C TRP A 168 -5.32 1.25 13.22
N ARG A 169 -4.78 0.22 13.91
CA ARG A 169 -5.23 -0.14 15.26
C ARG A 169 -5.04 1.00 16.26
N ARG A 170 -3.89 1.68 16.20
CA ARG A 170 -3.61 2.84 17.05
C ARG A 170 -4.64 3.95 16.83
N ALA A 171 -5.00 4.22 15.57
CA ALA A 171 -6.03 5.21 15.23
C ALA A 171 -7.40 4.81 15.79
N VAL A 172 -7.84 3.56 15.60
CA VAL A 172 -9.13 3.07 16.09
C VAL A 172 -9.22 3.18 17.62
N LEU A 173 -8.16 2.77 18.33
CA LEU A 173 -8.09 2.88 19.79
C LEU A 173 -8.18 4.33 20.28
N ALA A 174 -7.54 5.26 19.56
CA ALA A 174 -7.59 6.67 19.92
C ALA A 174 -9.05 7.17 19.94
N PHE A 175 -9.90 6.73 19.01
CA PHE A 175 -11.32 7.09 18.96
C PHE A 175 -12.23 6.18 19.80
N GLY A 176 -11.68 5.39 20.72
CA GLY A 176 -12.43 4.53 21.64
C GLY A 176 -13.05 3.29 20.99
N GLY A 177 -12.68 2.98 19.74
CA GLY A 177 -13.14 1.79 19.05
C GLY A 177 -12.38 0.52 19.44
N VAL A 178 -12.91 -0.63 19.04
CA VAL A 178 -12.24 -1.94 19.15
C VAL A 178 -11.59 -2.26 17.80
N PRO A 179 -10.25 -2.38 17.71
CA PRO A 179 -9.61 -2.70 16.45
C PRO A 179 -9.93 -4.12 15.98
N LEU A 180 -10.04 -4.29 14.66
CA LEU A 180 -10.20 -5.60 14.06
C LEU A 180 -8.94 -6.47 14.27
N ALA A 181 -9.18 -7.78 14.44
CA ALA A 181 -8.10 -8.76 14.46
C ALA A 181 -7.42 -8.83 13.08
N PRO A 182 -6.08 -8.92 13.02
CA PRO A 182 -5.37 -9.02 11.75
C PRO A 182 -5.83 -10.22 10.93
N LEU A 183 -6.00 -10.02 9.62
CA LEU A 183 -6.04 -11.14 8.69
C LEU A 183 -4.60 -11.61 8.40
N VAL A 184 -4.20 -12.74 8.98
CA VAL A 184 -2.84 -13.29 8.85
C VAL A 184 -2.70 -14.22 7.65
N PHE A 185 -1.54 -14.16 6.98
CA PHE A 185 -1.14 -15.16 6.00
C PHE A 185 -1.11 -16.56 6.65
N PRO A 186 -1.64 -17.60 6.01
CA PRO A 186 -1.42 -18.97 6.47
C PRO A 186 0.09 -19.25 6.44
N PRO A 187 0.63 -20.05 7.39
CA PRO A 187 2.03 -20.45 7.35
C PRO A 187 2.32 -21.14 6.02
N ALA A 188 3.44 -20.78 5.38
CA ALA A 188 3.93 -21.46 4.18
C ALA A 188 4.02 -22.97 4.48
N ARG A 189 3.28 -23.77 3.73
CA ARG A 189 3.36 -25.24 3.77
C ARG A 189 4.51 -25.72 2.91
#